data_AF-A0A7N0UN03-F1
#
_entry.id   AF-A0A7N0UN03-F1
#
_cell.length_a   1.000
_cell.length_b   1.000
_cell.length_c   1.000
_cell.angle_alpha   90.00
_cell.angle_beta   90.00
_cell.angle_gamma   90.00
#
_symmetry.space_group_name_H-M   'P 1'
#
loop_
_entity.id
_entity.type
_entity.pdbx_description
1 polymer ?
#
loop_
_entity_poly.entity_id
_entity_poly.type
_entity_poly.pdbx_seq_one_letter_code
_entity_poly.pdbx_strand_id
1 'polypeptide(L)'
;MRFLQGGVIEMLLSALPGKIFIYLGDGVGDYCPSLKLREEDHVLPRKDFPVWDLMSKTPMLVKAKIHEWTDGQDLEEILMQTISKICSSFPDDRDISSQLISADCKLQTVSTSAAHEPLCHTALPMHH
;
A
#
# COMPACT_ATOMS: atom_id res chain seq x y z
N MET A 1 12.12 6.37 -18.65
CA MET A 1 10.81 6.97 -18.36
C MET A 1 10.55 6.76 -16.87
N ARG A 2 10.49 7.82 -16.06
CA ARG A 2 10.13 7.69 -14.64
C ARG A 2 8.61 7.73 -14.58
N PHE A 3 7.97 6.60 -14.30
CA PHE A 3 6.54 6.61 -14.00
C PHE A 3 6.38 7.17 -12.58
N LEU A 4 5.76 8.34 -12.46
CA LEU A 4 5.29 8.83 -11.17
C LEU A 4 4.20 7.87 -10.67
N GLN A 5 4.16 7.55 -9.38
CA GLN A 5 3.17 6.64 -8.80
C GLN A 5 1.73 7.00 -9.23
N GLY A 6 1.43 8.30 -9.37
CA GLY A 6 0.12 8.78 -9.82
C GLY A 6 -0.26 8.31 -11.22
N GLY A 7 0.69 8.27 -12.16
CA GLY A 7 0.43 7.78 -13.52
C GLY A 7 0.19 6.27 -13.57
N VAL A 8 0.80 5.50 -12.65
CA VAL A 8 0.54 4.06 -12.53
C VAL A 8 -0.87 3.83 -11.98
N ILE A 9 -1.29 4.59 -10.97
CA ILE A 9 -2.64 4.48 -10.40
C ILE A 9 -3.71 4.84 -11.43
N GLU A 10 -3.53 5.91 -12.21
CA GLU A 10 -4.46 6.27 -13.29
C GLU A 10 -4.61 5.15 -14.33
N MET A 11 -3.49 4.54 -14.72
CA MET A 11 -3.50 3.41 -15.65
C MET A 11 -4.25 2.19 -15.06
N LEU A 12 -4.01 1.86 -13.79
CA LEU A 12 -4.69 0.74 -13.13
C LEU A 12 -6.20 0.99 -12.97
N LEU A 13 -6.60 2.20 -12.56
CA LEU A 13 -8.00 2.60 -12.46
C LEU A 13 -8.72 2.49 -13.81
N SER A 14 -8.05 2.84 -14.91
CA SER A 14 -8.60 2.68 -16.26
C SER A 14 -8.65 1.22 -16.73
N ALA A 15 -7.67 0.40 -16.34
CA ALA A 15 -7.55 -0.98 -16.81
C ALA A 15 -8.45 -1.96 -16.03
N LEU A 16 -8.87 -1.60 -14.81
CA LEU A 16 -9.65 -2.45 -13.91
C LEU A 16 -11.00 -1.79 -13.55
N PRO A 17 -11.89 -1.58 -14.53
CA PRO A 17 -13.19 -0.97 -14.27
C PRO A 17 -14.03 -1.84 -13.32
N GLY A 18 -14.73 -1.20 -12.39
CA GLY A 18 -15.61 -1.87 -11.43
C GLY A 18 -14.90 -2.59 -10.27
N LYS A 19 -13.57 -2.51 -10.19
CA LYS A 19 -12.81 -2.98 -9.00
C LYS A 19 -12.75 -1.88 -7.95
N ILE A 20 -12.67 -2.24 -6.68
CA ILE A 20 -12.39 -1.32 -5.57
C ILE A 20 -10.89 -1.40 -5.25
N PHE A 21 -10.25 -0.25 -5.13
CA PHE A 21 -8.85 -0.14 -4.78
C PHE A 21 -8.67 0.17 -3.29
N ILE A 22 -7.68 -0.49 -2.69
CA ILE A 22 -7.17 -0.17 -1.35
C ILE A 22 -5.71 0.25 -1.54
N TYR A 23 -5.40 1.53 -1.35
CA TYR A 23 -4.06 2.08 -1.51
C TYR A 23 -3.40 2.32 -0.16
N LEU A 24 -2.16 1.85 0.02
CA LEU A 24 -1.39 2.03 1.26
C LEU A 24 -0.21 2.96 0.97
N GLY A 25 0.09 3.87 1.89
CA GLY A 25 1.26 4.75 1.74
C GLY A 25 1.63 5.45 3.04
N ASP A 26 2.90 5.84 3.14
CA ASP A 26 3.45 6.64 4.24
C ASP A 26 4.22 7.87 3.72
N GLY A 27 4.64 7.89 2.46
CA GLY A 27 5.49 8.92 1.90
C GLY A 27 4.74 10.09 1.27
N VAL A 28 5.39 11.25 1.17
CA VAL A 28 4.83 12.42 0.47
C VAL A 28 4.43 12.12 -1.00
N GLY A 29 5.12 11.17 -1.65
CA GLY A 29 4.83 10.72 -3.01
C GLY A 29 3.45 10.07 -3.17
N ASP A 30 2.86 9.59 -2.07
CA ASP A 30 1.59 8.87 -2.03
C ASP A 30 0.38 9.80 -2.00
N TYR A 31 0.57 11.09 -1.71
CA TYR A 31 -0.54 12.05 -1.64
C TYR A 31 -1.20 12.26 -3.02
N CYS A 32 -0.40 12.52 -4.06
CA CYS A 32 -0.93 12.77 -5.41
C CYS A 32 -1.69 11.56 -6.02
N PRO A 33 -1.17 10.32 -5.96
CA PRO A 33 -1.92 9.13 -6.37
C PRO A 33 -3.24 8.98 -5.62
N SER A 34 -3.26 9.29 -4.31
CA SER A 34 -4.48 9.18 -3.49
C SER A 34 -5.61 10.12 -3.94
N LEU A 35 -5.29 11.27 -4.55
CA LEU A 35 -6.27 12.19 -5.12
C LEU A 35 -6.99 11.63 -6.36
N LYS A 36 -6.44 10.56 -6.97
CA LYS A 36 -7.00 9.93 -8.17
C LYS A 36 -8.01 8.84 -7.85
N LEU A 37 -8.01 8.35 -6.61
CA LEU A 37 -8.95 7.35 -6.13
C LEU A 37 -10.38 7.90 -6.08
N ARG A 38 -11.35 7.00 -6.24
CA ARG A 38 -12.80 7.33 -6.27
C ARG A 38 -13.41 7.20 -4.88
N GLU A 39 -14.68 7.56 -4.75
CA GLU A 39 -15.41 7.54 -3.46
C GLU A 39 -15.62 6.12 -2.91
N GLU A 40 -15.70 5.14 -3.81
CA GLU A 40 -15.76 3.72 -3.45
C GLU A 40 -14.41 3.13 -3.02
N ASP A 41 -13.30 3.78 -3.38
CA ASP A 41 -11.95 3.34 -3.09
C ASP A 41 -11.53 3.73 -1.66
N HIS A 42 -10.45 3.11 -1.19
CA HIS A 42 -9.93 3.25 0.16
C HIS A 42 -8.45 3.64 0.13
N VAL A 43 -8.05 4.52 1.05
CA VAL A 43 -6.65 4.87 1.29
C VAL A 43 -6.28 4.68 2.74
N LEU A 44 -5.15 4.04 2.99
CA LEU A 44 -4.63 3.68 4.30
C LEU A 44 -3.32 4.43 4.55
N PRO A 45 -3.36 5.72 4.93
CA PRO A 45 -2.16 6.51 5.21
C PRO A 45 -1.57 6.13 6.58
N ARG A 46 -0.25 5.96 6.65
CA ARG A 46 0.42 5.73 7.94
C ARG A 46 0.36 6.99 8.81
N LYS A 47 -0.19 6.85 10.01
CA LYS A 47 -0.33 7.92 11.00
C LYS A 47 1.02 8.48 11.40
N ASP A 48 1.10 9.80 11.56
CA ASP A 48 2.32 10.56 11.89
C ASP A 48 3.41 10.54 10.79
N PHE A 49 3.07 10.11 9.58
CA PHE A 49 3.94 10.18 8.40
C PHE A 49 3.46 11.25 7.40
N PRO A 50 4.34 11.69 6.46
CA PRO A 50 4.06 12.84 5.59
C PRO A 50 2.73 12.79 4.81
N VAL A 51 2.31 11.62 4.31
CA VAL A 51 1.03 11.51 3.58
C VAL A 51 -0.18 11.75 4.48
N TRP A 52 -0.14 11.24 5.71
CA TRP A 52 -1.22 11.41 6.69
C TRP A 52 -1.37 12.86 7.12
N ASP A 53 -0.25 13.56 7.36
CA ASP A 53 -0.24 14.98 7.69
C ASP A 53 -0.84 15.84 6.56
N LEU A 54 -0.50 15.53 5.30
CA LEU A 54 -1.08 16.22 4.13
C LEU A 54 -2.59 15.99 3.99
N MET A 55 -3.05 14.74 4.14
CA MET A 55 -4.47 14.41 4.08
C MET A 55 -5.25 15.04 5.22
N SER A 56 -4.69 15.08 6.43
CA SER A 56 -5.30 15.71 7.60
C SER A 56 -5.50 17.21 7.41
N LYS A 57 -4.61 17.88 6.67
CA LYS A 57 -4.71 19.30 6.33
C LYS A 57 -5.70 19.60 5.20
N THR A 58 -5.99 18.61 4.35
CA THR A 58 -6.81 18.79 3.14
C THR A 58 -7.80 17.64 2.90
N PRO A 59 -8.61 17.26 3.91
CA PRO A 59 -9.42 16.04 3.84
C PRO A 59 -10.46 16.06 2.72
N MET A 60 -10.93 17.24 2.33
CA MET A 60 -11.95 17.40 1.28
C MET A 60 -11.43 17.11 -0.14
N LEU A 61 -10.10 17.05 -0.35
CA LEU A 61 -9.51 16.78 -1.67
C LEU A 61 -9.39 15.29 -1.98
N VAL A 62 -9.34 14.45 -0.95
CA VAL A 62 -9.29 12.99 -1.09
C VAL A 62 -10.72 12.46 -1.10
N LYS A 63 -11.14 11.91 -2.24
CA LYS A 63 -12.48 11.34 -2.40
C LYS A 63 -12.61 9.96 -1.75
N ALA A 64 -11.52 9.20 -1.76
CA ALA A 64 -11.46 7.87 -1.16
C ALA A 64 -11.67 7.91 0.35
N LYS A 65 -12.15 6.80 0.89
CA LYS A 65 -12.31 6.62 2.33
C LYS A 65 -10.94 6.48 2.99
N ILE A 66 -10.64 7.35 3.95
CA ILE A 66 -9.36 7.38 4.65
C ILE A 66 -9.42 6.51 5.90
N HIS A 67 -8.44 5.62 6.09
CA HIS A 67 -8.28 4.77 7.28
C HIS A 67 -6.82 4.82 7.77
N GLU A 68 -6.53 5.60 8.81
CA GLU A 68 -5.17 5.74 9.33
C GLU A 68 -4.69 4.48 10.07
N TRP A 69 -3.41 4.12 9.93
CA TRP A 69 -2.79 3.00 10.67
C TRP A 69 -1.43 3.40 11.25
N THR A 70 -1.02 2.78 12.36
CA THR A 70 0.18 3.17 13.11
C THR A 70 1.33 2.15 12.96
N ASP A 71 1.01 0.87 13.10
CA ASP A 71 1.94 -0.25 13.04
C ASP A 71 1.36 -1.43 12.23
N GLY A 72 2.11 -2.52 12.16
CA GLY A 72 1.71 -3.68 11.36
C GLY A 72 0.46 -4.39 11.87
N GLN A 73 0.21 -4.38 13.19
CA GLN A 73 -0.97 -5.02 13.78
C GLN A 73 -2.22 -4.19 13.51
N ASP A 74 -2.12 -2.88 13.70
CA ASP A 74 -3.18 -1.92 13.36
C ASP A 74 -3.53 -1.98 11.86
N LEU A 75 -2.51 -2.06 11.00
CA LEU A 75 -2.69 -2.23 9.56
C LEU A 75 -3.45 -3.51 9.21
N GLU A 76 -3.08 -4.64 9.83
CA GLU A 76 -3.76 -5.93 9.62
C GLU A 76 -5.24 -5.83 9.98
N GLU A 77 -5.56 -5.30 11.16
CA GLU A 77 -6.94 -5.15 11.63
C GLU A 77 -7.76 -4.26 10.69
N ILE A 78 -7.25 -3.09 10.34
CA ILE A 78 -7.94 -2.13 9.47
C ILE A 78 -8.14 -2.71 8.07
N LEU A 79 -7.12 -3.37 7.52
CA LEU A 79 -7.20 -3.97 6.20
C LEU A 79 -8.25 -5.07 6.17
N MET A 80 -8.25 -5.97 7.15
CA MET A 80 -9.23 -7.06 7.24
C MET A 80 -10.65 -6.54 7.42
N GLN A 81 -10.86 -5.54 8.28
CA GLN A 81 -12.16 -4.89 8.44
C GLN A 81 -12.61 -4.22 7.14
N THR A 82 -11.71 -3.57 6.43
CA THR A 82 -12.00 -2.90 5.16
C THR A 82 -12.43 -3.90 4.10
N ILE A 83 -11.67 -4.98 3.91
CA ILE A 83 -11.98 -6.05 2.97
C ILE A 83 -13.30 -6.72 3.32
N SER A 84 -13.52 -7.04 4.60
CA SER A 84 -14.78 -7.65 5.06
C SER A 84 -16.00 -6.77 4.76
N LYS A 85 -15.90 -5.45 5.01
CA LYS A 85 -16.95 -4.47 4.67
C LYS A 85 -17.22 -4.42 3.17
N ILE A 86 -16.16 -4.40 2.35
CA ILE A 86 -16.26 -4.44 0.89
C ILE A 86 -17.00 -5.70 0.46
N CYS A 87 -16.52 -6.89 0.84
CA CYS A 87 -17.14 -8.17 0.47
C CYS A 87 -18.60 -8.28 0.92
N SER A 88 -18.93 -7.77 2.12
CA SER A 88 -20.31 -7.81 2.64
C SER A 88 -21.26 -6.90 1.87
N SER A 89 -20.74 -5.86 1.21
CA SER A 89 -21.54 -4.92 0.41
C SER A 89 -21.92 -5.43 -0.98
N PHE A 90 -21.35 -6.58 -1.40
CA PHE A 90 -21.70 -7.27 -2.66
C PHE A 90 -22.37 -8.62 -2.37
N PRO A 91 -23.72 -8.67 -2.28
CA PRO A 91 -24.45 -9.87 -1.90
C PRO A 91 -24.41 -11.04 -2.91
N ASP A 92 -23.83 -10.86 -4.10
CA ASP A 92 -23.96 -11.82 -5.22
C ASP A 92 -22.77 -12.78 -5.46
N ASP A 93 -21.64 -12.68 -4.75
CA ASP A 93 -20.54 -13.65 -4.89
C ASP A 93 -20.09 -14.19 -3.53
N ARG A 94 -20.87 -15.16 -3.02
CA ARG A 94 -20.69 -15.90 -1.76
C ARG A 94 -19.44 -16.81 -1.72
N ASP A 95 -18.46 -16.58 -2.61
CA ASP A 95 -17.25 -17.41 -2.78
C ASP A 95 -15.94 -16.64 -2.50
N ILE A 96 -15.96 -15.31 -2.33
CA ILE A 96 -14.73 -14.52 -2.12
C ILE A 96 -14.30 -14.50 -0.65
N SER A 97 -15.26 -14.47 0.29
CA SER A 97 -14.95 -14.38 1.73
C SER A 97 -14.25 -15.63 2.27
N SER A 98 -14.51 -16.80 1.69
CA SER A 98 -13.86 -18.07 2.07
C SER A 98 -12.42 -18.18 1.53
N GLN A 99 -12.14 -17.58 0.37
CA GLN A 99 -10.82 -17.63 -0.27
C GLN A 99 -9.84 -16.60 0.33
N LEU A 100 -10.31 -15.42 0.73
CA LEU A 100 -9.48 -14.39 1.36
C LEU A 100 -8.97 -14.75 2.76
N ILE A 101 -9.71 -15.57 3.50
CA ILE A 101 -9.29 -16.08 4.82
C ILE A 101 -8.31 -17.27 4.68
N SER A 102 -8.30 -17.95 3.53
CA SER A 102 -7.48 -19.14 3.27
C SER A 102 -6.07 -18.82 2.74
N ALA A 103 -5.87 -17.59 2.23
CA ALA A 103 -4.55 -17.13 1.80
C ALA A 103 -3.71 -16.70 3.01
N ASP A 104 -3.30 -17.66 3.85
CA ASP A 104 -2.13 -17.50 4.69
C ASP A 104 -0.98 -17.08 3.78
N CYS A 105 -0.56 -15.82 3.88
CA CYS A 105 0.61 -15.26 3.21
C CYS A 105 1.82 -16.13 3.58
N LYS A 106 2.12 -17.15 2.76
CA LYS A 106 3.36 -17.92 2.83
C LYS A 106 4.50 -16.96 2.53
N LEU A 107 5.01 -16.30 3.57
CA LEU A 107 6.32 -15.69 3.58
C LEU A 107 7.30 -16.84 3.36
N GLN A 108 7.72 -17.06 2.11
CA GLN A 108 8.85 -17.92 1.84
C GLN A 108 10.09 -17.16 2.31
N THR A 109 10.54 -17.45 3.53
CA THR A 109 11.88 -17.10 3.99
C THR A 109 12.86 -17.70 2.99
N VAL A 110 13.45 -16.85 2.14
CA VAL A 110 14.55 -17.25 1.26
C VAL A 110 15.76 -17.45 2.17
N SER A 111 16.01 -18.70 2.56
CA SER A 111 17.28 -19.09 3.16
C SER A 111 18.36 -18.99 2.08
N THR A 112 19.06 -17.85 2.01
CA THR A 112 20.30 -17.75 1.25
C THR A 112 21.42 -18.44 2.05
N SER A 113 21.92 -19.51 1.43
CA SER A 113 22.95 -20.42 1.89
C SER A 113 24.29 -19.76 2.16
N ALA A 114 25.05 -20.39 3.06
CA ALA A 114 26.42 -20.08 3.43
C ALA A 114 27.42 -19.93 2.26
N ALA A 115 28.40 -19.07 2.52
CA ALA A 115 29.77 -19.01 2.00
C ALA A 115 30.01 -18.57 0.53
N HIS A 116 30.42 -17.31 0.34
CA HIS A 116 31.72 -17.03 -0.28
C HIS A 116 32.31 -15.68 0.20
N GLU A 117 33.60 -15.75 0.56
CA GLU A 117 34.69 -14.77 0.81
C GLU A 117 34.44 -13.25 0.93
N PRO A 118 35.11 -12.56 1.89
CA PRO A 118 35.02 -11.12 2.06
C PRO A 118 35.91 -10.40 1.03
N LEU A 119 35.31 -9.72 0.07
CA LEU A 119 36.01 -8.79 -0.80
C LEU A 119 36.29 -7.47 -0.04
N CYS A 120 37.49 -7.42 0.53
CA CYS A 120 38.12 -6.24 1.13
C CYS A 120 38.25 -5.13 0.08
N HIS A 121 37.67 -3.96 0.34
CA HIS A 121 37.92 -2.74 -0.44
C HIS A 121 38.88 -1.86 0.36
N THR A 122 40.17 -1.98 0.05
CA THR A 122 41.19 -1.06 0.55
C THR A 122 41.01 0.29 -0.14
N ALA A 123 40.62 1.33 0.60
CA ALA A 123 40.64 2.70 0.13
C ALA A 123 42.10 3.17 -0.04
N LEU A 124 42.42 3.77 -1.19
CA LEU A 124 43.73 4.37 -1.46
C LEU A 124 43.87 5.70 -0.70
N PRO A 125 45.08 6.04 -0.19
CA PRO A 125 45.30 7.25 0.61
C PRO A 125 45.25 8.52 -0.25
N MET A 126 44.52 9.52 0.24
CA MET A 126 44.56 10.89 -0.27
C MET A 126 45.89 11.54 0.15
N HIS A 127 46.69 11.95 -0.83
CA HIS A 127 47.86 12.79 -0.59
C HIS A 127 47.41 14.20 -0.17
N HIS A 128 48.09 14.73 0.85
CA HIS A 128 47.84 16.00 1.50
C HIS A 128 48.38 17.19 0.69
#